data_AF-A0A963N1D6-F1
#
_entry.id   AF-A0A963N1D6-F1
#
_cell.length_a   1.000
_cell.length_b   1.000
_cell.length_c   1.000
_cell.angle_alpha   90.00
_cell.angle_beta   90.00
_cell.angle_gamma   90.00
#
_symmetry.space_group_name_H-M   'P 1'
#
loop_
_entity.id
_entity.type
_entity.pdbx_description
1 polymer ?
#
loop_
_entity_poly.entity_id
_entity_poly.type
_entity_poly.pdbx_seq_one_letter_code
_entity_poly.pdbx_strand_id
1 'polypeptide(L)'
;MSDANDVRASSKTDAVIHKQASPACPPNLADYDAVRAGFSWDAARARLDGLPDGGLNIAYEALDRHARGPRAGRTALRWLGLDGSRRALTYAELLSA
;
A
#
# COMPACT_ATOMS: atom_id res chain seq x y z
N MET A 1 -11.25 30.40 -43.47
CA MET A 1 -12.25 30.08 -42.44
C MET A 1 -11.80 28.76 -41.81
N SER A 2 -10.83 28.84 -40.89
CA SER A 2 -11.03 28.93 -39.42
C SER A 2 -11.88 27.78 -38.89
N ASP A 3 -11.54 27.08 -37.81
CA ASP A 3 -10.35 27.09 -36.96
C ASP A 3 -10.50 25.92 -35.96
N ALA A 4 -9.37 25.51 -35.39
CA ALA A 4 -9.24 25.03 -34.01
C ALA A 4 -10.04 23.78 -33.59
N ASN A 5 -9.42 22.60 -33.78
CA ASN A 5 -9.57 21.53 -32.79
C ASN A 5 -8.56 21.80 -31.66
N ASP A 6 -8.95 22.71 -30.77
CA ASP A 6 -8.23 23.08 -29.55
C ASP A 6 -8.22 21.89 -28.59
N VAL A 7 -7.10 21.15 -28.60
CA VAL A 7 -6.80 20.13 -27.60
C VAL A 7 -6.65 20.88 -26.28
N ARG A 8 -7.76 20.99 -25.52
CA ARG A 8 -7.75 21.55 -24.17
C ARG A 8 -6.78 20.77 -23.30
N ALA A 9 -5.56 21.30 -23.19
CA ALA A 9 -4.65 20.97 -22.12
C ALA A 9 -5.36 21.36 -20.82
N SER A 10 -5.78 20.35 -20.05
CA SER A 10 -6.29 20.58 -18.71
C SER A 10 -5.13 21.07 -17.84
N SER A 11 -5.00 22.39 -17.76
CA SER A 11 -4.07 23.10 -16.88
C SER A 11 -4.43 22.75 -15.44
N LYS A 12 -3.78 21.72 -14.90
CA LYS A 12 -3.84 21.43 -13.47
C LYS A 12 -2.99 22.50 -12.79
N THR A 13 -3.63 23.55 -12.27
CA THR A 13 -2.95 24.58 -11.50
C THR A 13 -2.23 23.89 -10.33
N ASP A 14 -0.93 24.14 -10.19
CA ASP A 14 -0.10 23.63 -9.09
C ASP A 14 -0.51 24.30 -7.76
N ALA A 15 -1.71 23.99 -7.29
CA ALA A 15 -2.18 24.43 -6.00
C ALA A 15 -1.30 23.78 -4.92
N VAL A 16 -0.66 24.62 -4.12
CA VAL A 16 0.15 24.16 -2.97
C VAL A 16 -0.77 23.35 -2.05
N ILE A 17 -0.46 22.05 -1.91
CA ILE A 17 -1.16 21.18 -0.97
C ILE A 17 -0.66 21.51 0.43
N HIS A 18 -1.43 22.32 1.17
CA HIS A 18 -1.17 22.56 2.58
C HIS A 18 -1.56 21.34 3.39
N LYS A 19 -0.57 20.59 3.86
CA LYS A 19 -0.78 19.45 4.77
C LYS A 19 -1.25 20.00 6.12
N GLN A 20 -2.57 19.96 6.35
CA GLN A 20 -3.14 20.22 7.66
C GLN A 20 -2.59 19.16 8.62
N ALA A 21 -1.98 19.58 9.73
CA ALA A 21 -1.63 18.65 10.81
C ALA A 21 -2.95 18.19 11.45
N SER A 22 -3.48 17.05 11.00
CA SER A 22 -4.65 16.44 11.63
C SER A 22 -4.24 15.83 12.98
N PRO A 23 -4.73 16.32 14.12
CA PRO A 23 -4.35 15.81 15.44
C PRO A 23 -4.96 14.43 15.77
N ALA A 24 -5.83 13.89 14.91
CA ALA A 24 -6.59 12.67 15.21
C ALA A 24 -5.85 11.34 14.97
N CYS A 25 -4.69 11.35 14.30
CA CYS A 25 -3.94 10.13 14.02
C CYS A 25 -2.50 10.26 14.55
N PRO A 26 -2.13 9.50 15.59
CA PRO A 26 -0.75 9.49 16.06
C PRO A 26 0.17 8.97 14.94
N PRO A 27 1.42 9.44 14.89
CA PRO A 27 2.40 8.90 13.95
C PRO A 27 2.60 7.41 14.20
N ASN A 28 2.80 6.63 13.13
CA ASN A 28 3.10 5.19 13.24
C ASN A 28 4.40 4.89 14.01
N LEU A 29 5.28 5.89 14.15
CA LEU A 29 6.56 5.82 14.83
C LEU A 29 6.66 7.01 15.79
N ALA A 30 6.03 6.86 16.95
CA ALA A 30 5.91 7.93 17.95
C ALA A 30 7.22 8.21 18.69
N ASP A 31 7.98 7.16 19.00
CA ASP A 31 9.28 7.24 19.67
C ASP A 31 10.31 6.45 18.85
N TYR A 32 11.12 7.18 18.09
CA TYR A 32 12.14 6.58 17.24
C TYR A 32 13.26 5.93 18.06
N ASP A 33 13.72 6.59 19.12
CA ASP A 33 14.87 6.14 19.88
C ASP A 33 14.56 4.84 20.64
N ALA A 34 13.36 4.74 21.22
CA ALA A 34 12.91 3.52 21.87
C ALA A 34 12.75 2.36 20.87
N VAL A 35 12.13 2.60 19.70
CA VAL A 35 11.94 1.56 18.67
C VAL A 35 13.28 1.09 18.11
N ARG A 36 14.22 2.01 17.88
CA ARG A 36 15.58 1.68 17.43
C ARG A 36 16.31 0.85 18.47
N ALA A 37 16.28 1.25 19.74
CA ALA A 37 16.96 0.55 20.83
C ALA A 37 16.40 -0.87 21.05
N GLY A 38 15.11 -1.08 20.82
CA GLY A 38 14.44 -2.38 20.98
C GLY A 38 14.45 -3.29 19.75
N PHE A 39 15.02 -2.86 18.62
CA PHE A 39 15.03 -3.65 17.39
C PHE A 39 15.96 -4.88 17.48
N SER A 40 15.53 -6.02 16.94
CA SER A 40 16.35 -7.21 16.73
C SER A 40 15.96 -7.93 15.44
N TRP A 41 16.96 -8.48 14.75
CA TRP A 41 16.74 -9.30 13.56
C TRP A 41 16.00 -10.61 13.86
N ASP A 42 16.22 -11.20 15.04
CA ASP A 42 15.51 -12.42 15.44
C ASP A 42 14.02 -12.14 15.64
N ALA A 43 13.70 -11.00 16.27
CA ALA A 43 12.32 -10.56 16.44
C ALA A 43 11.65 -10.24 15.09
N ALA A 44 12.38 -9.67 14.13
CA ALA A 44 11.88 -9.46 12.77
C ALA A 44 11.63 -10.78 12.05
N ARG A 45 12.57 -11.75 12.15
CA ARG A 45 12.45 -13.08 11.55
C ARG A 45 11.26 -13.86 12.09
N ALA A 46 10.97 -13.75 13.38
CA ALA A 46 9.82 -14.38 14.02
C ALA A 46 8.44 -13.87 13.53
N ARG A 47 8.41 -12.74 12.79
CA ARG A 47 7.17 -12.20 12.18
C ARG A 47 6.91 -12.74 10.77
N LEU A 48 7.81 -13.56 10.24
CA LEU A 48 7.66 -14.23 8.94
C LEU A 48 7.12 -15.63 9.20
N ASP A 49 6.19 -16.08 8.37
CA ASP A 49 5.59 -17.40 8.51
C ASP A 49 6.59 -18.47 8.02
N GLY A 50 7.35 -18.14 6.96
CA GLY A 50 8.27 -19.05 6.30
C GLY A 50 7.53 -20.10 5.46
N LEU A 51 8.33 -20.95 4.83
CA LEU A 51 7.90 -22.14 4.12
C LEU A 51 8.52 -23.39 4.76
N PRO A 52 8.00 -24.59 4.44
CA PRO A 52 8.62 -25.84 4.86
C PRO A 52 10.13 -25.88 4.56
N ASP A 53 10.87 -26.63 5.37
CA ASP A 53 12.33 -26.79 5.28
C ASP A 53 13.13 -25.47 5.42
N GLY A 54 12.52 -24.45 6.04
CA GLY A 54 13.16 -23.17 6.32
C GLY A 54 13.19 -22.19 5.14
N GLY A 55 12.46 -22.50 4.06
CA GLY A 55 12.34 -21.64 2.89
C GLY A 55 11.67 -20.29 3.20
N LEU A 56 11.89 -19.33 2.30
CA LEU A 56 11.22 -18.03 2.35
C LEU A 56 10.82 -17.62 0.94
N ASN A 57 9.60 -17.14 0.78
CA ASN A 57 9.11 -16.60 -0.48
C ASN A 57 8.41 -15.26 -0.23
N ILE A 58 8.89 -14.20 -0.90
CA ILE A 58 8.40 -12.84 -0.69
C ILE A 58 6.92 -12.71 -1.09
N ALA A 59 6.49 -13.35 -2.18
CA ALA A 59 5.09 -13.33 -2.59
C ALA A 59 4.20 -14.02 -1.55
N TYR A 60 4.63 -15.15 -1.01
CA TYR A 60 3.90 -15.85 0.04
C TYR A 60 3.70 -14.99 1.30
N GLU A 61 4.77 -14.35 1.78
CA GLU A 61 4.72 -13.48 2.96
C GLU A 61 3.93 -12.19 2.73
N ALA A 62 3.93 -11.67 1.49
CA ALA A 62 3.24 -10.44 1.16
C ALA A 62 1.77 -10.64 0.77
N LEU A 63 1.40 -11.80 0.24
CA LEU A 63 0.09 -12.09 -0.35
C LEU A 63 -0.56 -13.34 0.24
N ASP A 64 -0.03 -14.53 -0.04
CA ASP A 64 -0.67 -15.81 0.27
C ASP A 64 -1.06 -15.95 1.75
N ARG A 65 -0.16 -15.64 2.68
CA ARG A 65 -0.45 -15.76 4.12
C ARG A 65 -1.58 -14.84 4.57
N HIS A 66 -1.72 -13.69 3.92
CA HIS A 66 -2.78 -12.73 4.22
C HIS A 66 -4.09 -13.12 3.54
N ALA A 67 -4.03 -13.65 2.32
CA ALA A 67 -5.18 -14.13 1.54
C ALA A 67 -5.82 -15.38 2.17
N ARG A 68 -5.02 -16.26 2.79
CA ARG A 68 -5.49 -17.48 3.47
C ARG A 68 -5.83 -17.25 4.95
N GLY A 69 -5.60 -16.05 5.47
CA GLY A 69 -5.81 -15.70 6.87
C GLY A 69 -7.01 -14.78 7.10
N PRO A 70 -7.18 -14.26 8.34
CA PRO A 70 -8.28 -13.37 8.69
C PRO A 70 -8.35 -12.05 7.89
N ARG A 71 -7.28 -11.72 7.16
CA ARG A 71 -7.17 -10.50 6.35
C ARG A 71 -7.58 -10.72 4.88
N ALA A 72 -8.09 -11.89 4.52
CA ALA A 72 -8.49 -12.24 3.16
C ALA A 72 -9.33 -11.15 2.47
N GLY A 73 -10.34 -10.61 3.17
CA GLY A 73 -11.23 -9.57 2.68
C GLY A 73 -10.70 -8.13 2.78
N ARG A 74 -9.48 -7.90 3.29
CA ARG A 74 -8.87 -6.57 3.34
C ARG A 74 -8.35 -6.18 1.96
N THR A 75 -8.67 -4.97 1.49
CA THR A 75 -8.07 -4.40 0.27
C THR A 75 -6.54 -4.39 0.37
N ALA A 76 -5.90 -5.12 -0.55
CA ALA A 76 -4.45 -5.21 -0.70
C ALA A 76 -3.92 -4.25 -1.76
N LEU A 77 -4.65 -4.11 -2.88
CA LEU A 77 -4.27 -3.24 -3.99
C LEU A 77 -5.43 -2.33 -4.37
N ARG A 78 -5.13 -1.05 -4.60
CA ARG A 78 -6.05 -0.09 -5.23
C ARG A 78 -5.41 0.35 -6.54
N TRP A 79 -5.96 -0.12 -7.65
CA TRP A 79 -5.57 0.29 -8.99
C TRP A 79 -6.35 1.54 -9.39
N LEU A 80 -5.65 2.53 -9.93
CA LEU A 80 -6.19 3.82 -10.40
C LEU A 80 -5.85 3.97 -11.89
N GLY A 81 -6.86 3.90 -12.74
CA GLY A 81 -6.74 4.06 -14.18
C GLY A 81 -6.58 5.52 -14.60
N LEU A 82 -5.97 5.73 -15.76
CA LEU A 82 -5.78 7.06 -16.36
C LEU A 82 -7.11 7.72 -16.78
N ASP A 83 -8.11 6.90 -17.08
CA ASP A 83 -9.50 7.30 -17.37
C ASP A 83 -10.32 7.63 -16.10
N GLY A 84 -9.69 7.58 -14.92
CA GLY A 84 -10.34 7.77 -13.63
C GLY A 84 -11.02 6.51 -13.08
N SER A 85 -10.92 5.37 -13.77
CA SER A 85 -11.42 4.09 -13.26
C SER A 85 -10.65 3.68 -11.99
N ARG A 86 -11.34 2.95 -11.11
CA ARG A 86 -10.78 2.51 -9.83
C ARG A 86 -11.16 1.07 -9.57
N ARG A 87 -10.19 0.24 -9.22
CA ARG A 87 -10.42 -1.14 -8.79
C ARG A 87 -9.74 -1.37 -7.45
N ALA A 88 -10.50 -1.85 -6.48
CA ALA A 88 -9.97 -2.36 -5.23
C ALA A 88 -9.93 -3.88 -5.31
N LEU A 89 -8.79 -4.48 -4.99
CA LEU A 89 -8.61 -5.92 -4.89
C LEU A 89 -8.28 -6.26 -3.44
N THR A 90 -9.06 -7.14 -2.84
CA THR A 90 -8.76 -7.78 -1.56
C THR A 90 -7.57 -8.73 -1.69
N TYR A 91 -6.98 -9.17 -0.58
CA TYR A 91 -5.91 -10.17 -0.62
C TYR A 91 -6.36 -11.46 -1.33
N ALA A 92 -7.59 -11.93 -1.06
CA ALA A 92 -8.13 -13.13 -1.70
C ALA A 92 -8.36 -12.95 -3.22
N GLU A 93 -8.92 -11.81 -3.63
CA GLU A 93 -9.12 -11.50 -5.06
C GLU A 93 -7.80 -11.32 -5.79
N LEU A 94 -6.81 -10.67 -5.16
CA LEU A 94 -5.49 -10.46 -5.75
C LEU A 94 -4.72 -11.77 -5.94
N LEU A 95 -4.89 -12.74 -5.03
CA LEU A 95 -4.29 -14.07 -5.18
C LEU A 95 -4.91 -14.88 -6.33
N SER A 96 -6.17 -14.59 -6.67
CA SER A 96 -6.96 -15.34 -7.65
C SER A 96 -7.09 -14.64 -9.01
N ALA A 97 -6.48 -13.46 -9.16
CA ALA A 97 -6.47 -12.65 -10.37
C ALA A 97 -5.39 -13.10 -11.35
#